data_AF-A0A1M3LFF4-F1
#
_entry.id   AF-A0A1M3LFF4-F1
#
_cell.length_a   1.000
_cell.length_b   1.000
_cell.length_c   1.000
_cell.angle_alpha   90.00
_cell.angle_beta   90.00
_cell.angle_gamma   90.00
#
_symmetry.space_group_name_H-M   'P 1'
#
loop_
_entity.id
_entity.type
_entity.pdbx_description
1 polymer ?
#
loop_
_entity_poly.entity_id
_entity_poly.type
_entity_poly.pdbx_seq_one_letter_code
_entity_poly.pdbx_strand_id
1 'polypeptide(L)'
;MDVPDIQPDFSAPFFGGFQVIASYILAAVILVVFVMLVIAAGALAFRGLAPERMRTWAGENIAWIFIAAAVLGGIGGLFQWFVNFDFGF
;
A
#
# COMPACT_ATOMS: atom_id res chain seq x y z
N MET A 1 41.24 -18.86 19.14
CA MET A 1 40.75 -18.18 17.92
C MET A 1 39.28 -17.97 18.17
N ASP A 2 38.92 -16.83 18.76
CA ASP A 2 37.53 -16.44 18.94
C ASP A 2 36.92 -16.21 17.56
N VAL A 3 35.77 -16.84 17.31
CA VAL A 3 35.03 -16.63 16.06
C VAL A 3 34.62 -15.16 16.04
N PRO A 4 34.96 -14.39 15.00
CA PRO A 4 34.50 -13.01 14.89
C PRO A 4 32.97 -12.99 14.94
N ASP A 5 32.38 -12.21 15.85
CA ASP A 5 30.94 -12.02 15.88
C ASP A 5 30.51 -11.34 14.58
N ILE A 6 29.86 -12.10 13.71
CA ILE A 6 29.20 -11.59 12.51
C ILE A 6 27.88 -11.01 12.98
N GLN A 7 27.88 -9.74 13.38
CA GLN A 7 26.66 -9.00 13.61
C GLN A 7 26.15 -8.49 12.26
N PRO A 8 24.93 -8.90 11.83
CA PRO A 8 24.33 -8.32 10.64
C PRO A 8 24.09 -6.82 10.86
N ASP A 9 24.79 -5.98 10.10
CA ASP A 9 24.62 -4.54 10.13
C ASP A 9 23.40 -4.12 9.31
N PHE A 10 22.27 -3.97 9.99
CA PHE A 10 21.01 -3.50 9.40
C PHE A 10 20.96 -1.98 9.21
N SER A 11 21.99 -1.24 9.66
CA SER A 11 22.15 0.19 9.41
C SER A 11 22.85 0.48 8.08
N ALA A 12 23.25 -0.57 7.36
CA ALA A 12 23.92 -0.43 6.07
C ALA A 12 23.09 0.43 5.09
N PRO A 13 23.72 1.37 4.35
CA PRO A 13 23.01 2.31 3.48
C PRO A 13 22.07 1.67 2.45
N PHE A 14 22.30 0.41 2.10
CA PHE A 14 21.44 -0.34 1.17
C PHE A 14 20.04 -0.60 1.74
N PHE A 15 19.91 -0.88 3.04
CA PHE A 15 18.61 -1.11 3.69
C PHE A 15 17.77 0.17 3.70
N GLY A 16 18.40 1.32 3.96
CA GLY A 16 17.76 2.64 3.86
C GLY A 16 17.30 2.97 2.44
N GLY A 17 18.14 2.72 1.43
CA GLY A 17 17.78 2.92 0.02
C GLY A 17 16.60 2.05 -0.45
N PHE A 18 16.59 0.77 -0.04
CA PHE A 18 15.50 -0.15 -0.35
C PHE A 18 14.17 0.29 0.29
N GLN A 19 14.21 0.72 1.55
CA GLN A 19 13.04 1.22 2.26
C GLN A 19 12.39 2.41 1.55
N VAL A 20 13.19 3.35 1.05
CA VAL A 20 12.70 4.53 0.31
C VAL A 20 11.99 4.10 -0.99
N ILE A 21 12.61 3.23 -1.78
CA ILE A 21 12.01 2.74 -3.04
C ILE A 21 10.72 1.96 -2.76
N ALA A 22 10.73 1.07 -1.78
CA ALA A 22 9.56 0.30 -1.38
C ALA A 22 8.41 1.23 -0.93
N SER A 23 8.71 2.29 -0.19
CA SER A 23 7.72 3.27 0.26
C SER A 23 7.08 4.03 -0.90
N TYR A 24 7.84 4.40 -1.93
CA TYR A 24 7.29 5.08 -3.12
C TYR A 24 6.38 4.17 -3.93
N ILE A 25 6.75 2.90 -4.11
CA ILE A 25 5.92 1.93 -4.83
C ILE A 25 4.61 1.71 -4.05
N LEU A 26 4.71 1.50 -2.74
CA LEU A 26 3.54 1.29 -1.90
C LEU A 26 2.60 2.51 -1.91
N ALA A 27 3.15 3.72 -1.82
CA ALA A 27 2.39 4.96 -1.93
C ALA A 27 1.69 5.10 -3.29
N ALA A 28 2.38 4.81 -4.39
CA ALA A 28 1.81 4.88 -5.73
C ALA A 28 0.64 3.88 -5.89
N VAL A 29 0.79 2.65 -5.41
CA VAL A 29 -0.25 1.62 -5.48
C VAL A 29 -1.46 2.00 -4.63
N ILE A 30 -1.25 2.52 -3.41
CA ILE A 30 -2.35 3.00 -2.56
C ILE A 30 -3.12 4.14 -3.24
N LEU A 31 -2.42 5.07 -3.88
CA LEU A 31 -3.05 6.19 -4.58
C LEU A 31 -3.94 5.70 -5.73
N VAL A 32 -3.45 4.75 -6.54
CA VAL A 32 -4.23 4.14 -7.63
C VAL A 32 -5.50 3.48 -7.10
N VAL A 33 -5.40 2.68 -6.04
CA VAL A 33 -6.55 1.98 -5.46
C VAL A 33 -7.53 2.95 -4.81
N PHE A 34 -7.03 4.02 -4.18
CA PHE A 34 -7.86 5.08 -3.64
C PHE A 34 -8.67 5.80 -4.74
N VAL A 35 -8.03 6.14 -5.86
CA VAL A 35 -8.73 6.73 -7.02
C VAL A 35 -9.80 5.78 -7.56
N MET A 36 -9.50 4.48 -7.65
CA MET A 36 -10.50 3.48 -8.04
C MET A 36 -11.69 3.42 -7.09
N LEU A 37 -11.46 3.51 -5.77
CA LEU A 37 -12.53 3.58 -4.78
C LEU A 37 -13.40 4.82 -4.96
N VAL A 38 -12.79 6.00 -5.15
CA VAL A 38 -13.51 7.25 -5.34
C VAL A 38 -14.38 7.19 -6.61
N ILE A 39 -13.84 6.65 -7.70
CA ILE A 39 -14.58 6.46 -8.95
C ILE A 39 -15.75 5.49 -8.76
N ALA A 40 -15.51 4.35 -8.11
CA ALA A 40 -16.56 3.35 -7.87
C ALA A 40 -17.67 3.91 -6.95
N ALA A 41 -17.29 4.58 -5.86
CA ALA A 41 -18.23 5.22 -4.94
C ALA A 41 -19.03 6.32 -5.63
N GLY A 42 -18.37 7.19 -6.41
CA GLY A 42 -19.02 8.25 -7.18
C GLY A 42 -19.99 7.70 -8.23
N ALA A 43 -19.60 6.66 -8.97
CA ALA A 43 -20.44 6.03 -9.98
C ALA A 43 -21.70 5.37 -9.38
N LEU A 44 -21.58 4.76 -8.20
CA LEU A 44 -22.71 4.11 -7.54
C LEU A 44 -23.63 5.11 -6.81
N ALA A 45 -23.06 6.15 -6.20
CA ALA A 45 -23.79 7.19 -5.48
C ALA A 45 -24.57 8.11 -6.44
N PHE A 46 -23.96 8.53 -7.55
CA PHE A 46 -24.55 9.49 -8.48
C PHE A 46 -25.03 8.80 -9.76
N ARG A 47 -26.24 8.23 -9.68
CA ARG A 47 -26.86 7.40 -10.72
C ARG A 47 -27.07 8.10 -12.07
N GLY A 48 -27.03 9.43 -12.13
CA GLY A 48 -27.24 10.23 -13.35
C GLY A 48 -25.98 10.84 -13.98
N LEU A 49 -24.80 10.71 -13.33
CA LEU A 49 -23.56 11.34 -13.80
C LEU A 49 -22.56 10.35 -14.43
N ALA A 50 -22.68 9.05 -14.11
CA ALA A 50 -21.75 8.03 -14.58
C ALA A 50 -22.37 7.18 -15.71
N PRO A 51 -21.63 6.95 -16.82
CA PRO A 51 -22.07 6.06 -17.89
C PRO A 51 -22.41 4.64 -17.38
N GLU A 52 -23.42 3.99 -17.98
CA GLU A 52 -23.89 2.65 -17.61
C GLU A 52 -22.72 1.64 -17.48
N ARG A 53 -21.79 1.67 -18.44
CA ARG A 53 -20.60 0.81 -18.45
C ARG A 53 -19.74 0.97 -17.20
N MET A 54 -19.58 2.20 -16.71
CA MET A 54 -18.77 2.49 -15.53
C MET A 54 -19.47 2.07 -14.24
N ARG A 55 -20.81 2.11 -14.20
CA ARG A 55 -21.60 1.62 -13.07
C ARG A 55 -21.59 0.09 -12.97
N THR A 56 -21.72 -0.60 -14.10
CA THR A 56 -21.61 -2.08 -14.12
C THR A 56 -20.22 -2.52 -13.68
N TRP A 57 -19.17 -1.89 -14.21
CA TRP A 57 -17.79 -2.17 -13.77
C TRP A 57 -17.60 -1.90 -12.28
N ALA A 58 -18.08 -0.75 -11.78
CA ALA A 58 -17.99 -0.41 -10.36
C ALA A 58 -18.76 -1.41 -9.50
N GLY A 59 -19.96 -1.81 -9.89
CA GLY A 59 -20.77 -2.79 -9.16
C GLY A 59 -20.12 -4.18 -9.08
N GLU A 60 -19.49 -4.64 -10.16
CA GLU A 60 -18.81 -5.93 -10.20
C GLU A 60 -17.48 -5.94 -9.43
N ASN A 61 -16.76 -4.81 -9.45
CA ASN A 61 -15.41 -4.73 -8.91
C ASN A 61 -15.32 -4.07 -7.53
N ILE A 62 -16.37 -3.43 -7.01
CA ILE A 62 -16.29 -2.66 -5.75
C ILE A 62 -15.86 -3.52 -4.56
N ALA A 63 -16.34 -4.76 -4.44
CA ALA A 63 -15.94 -5.65 -3.35
C ALA A 63 -14.43 -5.96 -3.43
N TRP A 64 -13.93 -6.23 -4.63
CA TRP A 64 -12.51 -6.48 -4.86
C TRP A 64 -11.64 -5.25 -4.63
N ILE A 65 -12.07 -4.09 -5.10
CA ILE A 65 -11.38 -2.82 -4.87
C ILE A 65 -11.33 -2.51 -3.37
N PHE A 66 -12.41 -2.78 -2.63
CA PHE A 66 -12.46 -2.58 -1.19
C PHE A 66 -11.54 -3.55 -0.42
N ILE A 67 -11.51 -4.82 -0.81
CA ILE A 67 -10.59 -5.81 -0.26
C ILE A 67 -9.14 -5.41 -0.56
N ALA A 68 -8.84 -5.00 -1.80
CA ALA A 68 -7.51 -4.52 -2.17
C ALA A 68 -7.11 -3.31 -1.34
N ALA A 69 -8.01 -2.34 -1.12
CA ALA A 69 -7.76 -1.18 -0.28
C ALA A 69 -7.50 -1.56 1.18
N ALA A 70 -8.28 -2.49 1.74
CA ALA A 70 -8.10 -2.97 3.11
C ALA A 70 -6.76 -3.70 3.30
N VAL A 71 -6.40 -4.57 2.35
CA VAL A 71 -5.12 -5.30 2.36
C VAL A 71 -3.94 -4.34 2.19
N LEU A 72 -4.00 -3.43 1.23
CA LEU A 72 -2.93 -2.45 1.00
C LEU A 72 -2.79 -1.46 2.16
N GLY A 73 -3.90 -1.03 2.76
CA GLY A 73 -3.88 -0.22 3.98
C GLY A 73 -3.27 -0.98 5.16
N GLY A 74 -3.61 -2.26 5.32
CA GLY A 74 -3.02 -3.12 6.34
C GLY A 74 -1.52 -3.33 6.14
N ILE A 75 -1.09 -3.67 4.92
CA ILE A 75 0.34 -3.84 4.57
C ILE A 75 1.08 -2.51 4.74
N GLY A 76 0.51 -1.39 4.29
CA GLY A 76 1.10 -0.06 4.46
C GLY A 76 1.25 0.33 5.92
N GLY A 77 0.25 0.05 6.76
CA GLY A 77 0.32 0.26 8.20
C GLY A 77 1.38 -0.60 8.89
N LEU A 78 1.46 -1.89 8.52
CA LEU A 78 2.49 -2.80 9.05
C LEU A 78 3.90 -2.43 8.59
N PHE A 79 4.06 -1.98 7.34
CA PHE A 79 5.34 -1.52 6.80
C PHE A 79 5.79 -0.23 7.50
N GLN A 80 4.90 0.74 7.68
CA GLN A 80 5.19 1.96 8.44
C GLN A 80 5.50 1.64 9.91
N TRP A 81 4.79 0.70 10.51
CA TRP A 81 5.07 0.23 11.87
C TRP A 81 6.47 -0.42 11.96
N PHE A 82 6.84 -1.29 11.03
CA PHE A 82 8.15 -1.94 10.99
C PHE A 82 9.30 -0.96 10.70
N VAL A 83 9.07 0.04 9.84
CA VAL A 83 10.05 1.08 9.51
C VAL A 83 10.25 2.09 10.65
N ASN A 84 9.19 2.43 11.39
CA ASN A 84 9.27 3.30 12.57
C ASN A 84 9.62 2.53 13.85
N PHE A 85 9.86 1.22 13.77
CA PHE A 85 10.40 0.42 14.86
C PHE A 85 11.89 0.75 15.00
N ASP A 86 12.21 1.62 15.96
CA ASP A 86 13.60 1.84 16.38
C ASP A 86 14.05 0.59 17.14
N PHE A 87 15.01 -0.14 16.57
CA PHE A 87 15.51 -1.37 17.17
C PHE A 87 16.42 -1.13 18.38
N GLY A 88 16.74 0.12 18.72
CA GLY A 88 17.33 0.47 20.02
C GLY A 88 18.70 -0.16 20.29
N PHE A 89 19.42 -0.55 19.24
CA PHE A 89 20.82 -0.99 19.26
C PHE A 89 21.64 -0.23 18.23
#